data_AF-G9MZA8-F1
#
_entry.id   AF-G9MZA8-F1
#
_cell.length_a   1.000
_cell.length_b   1.000
_cell.length_c   1.000
_cell.angle_alpha   90.00
_cell.angle_beta   90.00
_cell.angle_gamma   90.00
#
_symmetry.space_group_name_H-M   'P 1'
#
loop_
_entity.id
_entity.type
_entity.pdbx_description
1 polymer ?
#
loop_
_entity_poly.entity_id
_entity_poly.type
_entity_poly.pdbx_seq_one_letter_code
_entity_poly.pdbx_strand_id
1 'polypeptide(L)'
;MSFDENLLSPRGLLVNNNSSFVCDGPNFSKLQQATQATLDLPYDDQGMSYVVGFTDKGTQELYSDILIPAMNDFYKITNQSMALESGYRSVGDVCKAIIELSAAAPADYDAIFDALERLYEDESDNGSLRDEVQAKMKERIDKLNSLSNLATDVTDNLRDAIGNVTEAQILVKQIGTALDSQSIIDRLRECHQGDNDSEDFDIDCNAVRILKGIIDKQNMQDDSGGSMENLQHAAPQSTSGMISRHCLPLWRKIQSLGLNLF
;
A
#
# COMPACT_ATOMS: atom_id res chain seq x y z
N MET A 1 40.26 -15.17 6.72
CA MET A 1 39.33 -14.88 5.59
C MET A 1 38.70 -13.53 5.89
N SER A 2 38.72 -12.56 4.98
CA SER A 2 37.92 -11.34 5.17
C SER A 2 36.48 -11.67 4.78
N PHE A 3 35.59 -11.77 5.76
CA PHE A 3 34.16 -11.80 5.50
C PHE A 3 33.75 -10.43 4.94
N ASP A 4 32.96 -10.41 3.86
CA ASP A 4 32.25 -9.18 3.49
C ASP A 4 31.23 -8.94 4.60
N GLU A 5 31.47 -7.94 5.46
CA GLU A 5 30.59 -7.60 6.58
C GLU A 5 29.17 -7.25 6.10
N ASN A 6 29.00 -6.94 4.82
CA ASN A 6 27.70 -6.66 4.24
C ASN A 6 26.98 -7.91 3.69
N LEU A 7 27.58 -9.11 3.78
CA LEU A 7 27.04 -10.35 3.22
C LEU A 7 25.69 -10.76 3.83
N LEU A 8 25.49 -10.46 5.12
CA LEU A 8 24.27 -10.76 5.89
C LEU A 8 23.44 -9.52 6.20
N SER A 9 23.81 -8.37 5.64
CA SER A 9 23.03 -7.15 5.78
C SER A 9 21.77 -7.22 4.91
N PRO A 10 20.61 -6.74 5.39
CA PRO A 10 19.35 -6.81 4.65
C PRO A 10 19.32 -5.76 3.53
N ARG A 11 20.14 -5.96 2.50
CA ARG A 11 20.29 -5.05 1.35
C ARG A 11 19.01 -4.88 0.54
N GLY A 12 18.09 -5.86 0.60
CA GLY A 12 16.78 -5.78 -0.05
C GLY A 12 15.78 -4.84 0.64
N LEU A 13 16.08 -4.32 1.84
CA LEU A 13 15.18 -3.46 2.61
C LEU A 13 15.43 -1.96 2.40
N LEU A 14 16.29 -1.60 1.45
CA LEU A 14 16.54 -0.22 1.09
C LEU A 14 16.00 0.09 -0.31
N VAL A 15 15.33 1.22 -0.44
CA VAL A 15 14.81 1.79 -1.70
C VAL A 15 15.57 3.06 -2.05
N ASN A 16 15.31 3.64 -3.24
CA ASN A 16 15.94 4.88 -3.71
C ASN A 16 17.48 4.80 -3.70
N ASN A 17 18.06 3.83 -4.42
CA ASN A 17 19.52 3.63 -4.47
C ASN A 17 20.18 3.48 -3.09
N ASN A 18 19.56 2.71 -2.20
CA ASN A 18 20.02 2.46 -0.83
C ASN A 18 19.98 3.67 0.13
N SER A 19 19.17 4.69 -0.16
CA SER A 19 19.11 5.90 0.67
C SER A 19 17.96 5.94 1.67
N SER A 20 16.91 5.14 1.45
CA SER A 20 15.74 5.08 2.33
C SER A 20 15.39 3.65 2.71
N PHE A 21 14.85 3.46 3.90
CA PHE A 21 14.22 2.20 4.28
C PHE A 21 12.95 1.97 3.46
N VAL A 22 12.64 0.70 3.20
CA VAL A 22 11.52 0.28 2.36
C VAL A 22 10.16 0.76 2.86
N CYS A 23 9.96 0.91 4.17
CA CYS A 23 8.79 1.61 4.73
C CYS A 23 9.01 3.14 4.75
N ASP A 24 9.18 3.80 3.61
CA ASP A 24 9.43 5.26 3.56
C ASP A 24 8.21 6.08 4.02
N GLY A 25 8.32 6.71 5.19
CA GLY A 25 7.23 7.44 5.84
C GLY A 25 6.50 8.45 4.95
N PRO A 26 7.19 9.29 4.15
CA PRO A 26 6.55 10.23 3.23
C PRO A 26 5.60 9.58 2.21
N ASN A 27 6.01 8.47 1.59
CA ASN A 27 5.15 7.77 0.63
C ASN A 27 3.90 7.21 1.31
N PHE A 28 4.05 6.51 2.43
CA PHE A 28 2.91 5.96 3.17
C PHE A 28 2.01 7.04 3.77
N SER A 29 2.54 8.21 4.12
CA SER A 29 1.73 9.35 4.54
C SER A 29 0.82 9.86 3.42
N LYS A 30 1.27 9.83 2.15
CA LYS A 30 0.41 10.21 1.01
C LYS A 30 -0.71 9.19 0.80
N LEU A 31 -0.40 7.89 0.85
CA LEU A 31 -1.41 6.84 0.77
C LEU A 31 -2.47 6.97 1.88
N GLN A 32 -2.05 7.27 3.11
CA GLN A 32 -2.96 7.50 4.22
C GLN A 32 -3.86 8.72 3.99
N GLN A 33 -3.28 9.85 3.55
CA GLN A 33 -4.04 11.06 3.26
C GLN A 33 -5.06 10.83 2.13
N ALA A 34 -4.67 10.13 1.08
CA ALA A 34 -5.56 9.76 -0.02
C ALA A 34 -6.70 8.85 0.46
N THR A 35 -6.38 7.84 1.29
CA THR A 35 -7.38 6.94 1.89
C THR A 35 -8.38 7.69 2.76
N GLN A 36 -7.93 8.67 3.55
CA GLN A 36 -8.83 9.48 4.36
C GLN A 36 -9.72 10.37 3.49
N ALA A 37 -9.14 11.01 2.46
CA ALA A 37 -9.88 11.86 1.55
C ALA A 37 -10.97 11.11 0.76
N THR A 38 -10.77 9.82 0.49
CA THR A 38 -11.77 8.97 -0.17
C THR A 38 -12.86 8.45 0.78
N LEU A 39 -12.60 8.37 2.09
CA LEU A 39 -13.59 7.99 3.10
C LEU A 39 -14.62 9.10 3.38
N ASP A 40 -14.23 10.36 3.19
CA ASP A 40 -15.05 11.54 3.49
C ASP A 40 -15.90 12.01 2.28
N LEU A 41 -16.08 11.17 1.26
CA LEU A 41 -16.83 11.52 0.06
C LEU A 41 -18.36 11.57 0.32
N PRO A 42 -19.08 12.54 -0.26
CA PRO A 42 -20.54 12.65 -0.08
C PRO A 42 -21.28 11.63 -0.95
N TYR A 43 -21.47 10.42 -0.46
CA TYR A 43 -22.07 9.31 -1.23
C TYR A 43 -23.58 9.12 -1.04
N ASP A 44 -24.24 9.98 -0.27
CA ASP A 44 -25.69 9.96 -0.04
C ASP A 44 -26.29 11.37 -0.13
N ASP A 45 -27.62 11.45 -0.14
CA ASP A 45 -28.36 12.71 -0.32
C ASP A 45 -28.01 13.74 0.75
N GLN A 46 -27.83 13.29 2.00
CA GLN A 46 -27.51 14.15 3.12
C GLN A 46 -26.10 14.72 2.98
N GLY A 47 -25.12 13.88 2.65
CA GLY A 47 -23.75 14.26 2.39
C GLY A 47 -23.64 15.21 1.21
N MET A 48 -24.33 14.92 0.10
CA MET A 48 -24.34 15.79 -1.08
C MET A 48 -24.96 17.15 -0.78
N SER A 49 -26.10 17.19 -0.09
CA SER A 49 -26.73 18.44 0.33
C SER A 49 -25.83 19.26 1.26
N TYR A 50 -25.19 18.62 2.25
CA TYR A 50 -24.35 19.30 3.21
C TYR A 50 -23.01 19.79 2.63
N VAL A 51 -22.36 18.97 1.81
CA VAL A 51 -21.00 19.25 1.29
C VAL A 51 -21.04 20.10 0.03
N VAL A 52 -22.00 19.84 -0.86
CA VAL A 52 -22.05 20.47 -2.18
C VAL A 52 -23.04 21.65 -2.20
N GLY A 53 -24.22 21.47 -1.60
CA GLY A 53 -25.16 22.57 -1.35
C GLY A 53 -25.92 23.08 -2.58
N PHE A 54 -26.46 22.19 -3.41
CA PHE A 54 -27.44 22.57 -4.44
C PHE A 54 -28.74 23.07 -3.81
N THR A 55 -29.44 23.96 -4.50
CA THR A 55 -30.84 24.29 -4.22
C THR A 55 -31.74 23.09 -4.54
N ASP A 56 -33.00 23.14 -4.08
CA ASP A 56 -33.99 22.09 -4.39
C ASP A 56 -34.20 21.94 -5.91
N LYS A 57 -34.25 23.06 -6.65
CA LYS A 57 -34.42 23.05 -8.11
C LYS A 57 -33.20 22.49 -8.82
N GLY A 58 -32.00 22.95 -8.45
CA GLY A 58 -30.75 22.43 -9.02
C GLY A 58 -30.57 20.94 -8.76
N THR A 59 -30.92 20.50 -7.54
CA THR A 59 -30.93 19.09 -7.17
C THR A 59 -31.88 18.32 -8.06
N GLN A 60 -33.16 18.74 -8.14
CA GLN A 60 -34.17 18.06 -8.96
C GLN A 60 -33.74 17.96 -10.43
N GLU A 61 -33.16 19.03 -10.98
CA GLU A 61 -32.71 19.09 -12.38
C GLU A 61 -31.59 18.09 -12.67
N LEU A 62 -30.61 17.97 -11.78
CA LEU A 62 -29.41 17.15 -12.00
C LEU A 62 -29.46 15.78 -11.31
N TYR A 63 -30.54 15.48 -10.59
CA TYR A 63 -30.58 14.35 -9.66
C TYR A 63 -30.30 13.01 -10.34
N SER A 64 -31.03 12.74 -11.42
CA SER A 64 -31.09 11.39 -12.01
C SER A 64 -29.83 11.00 -12.79
N ASP A 65 -29.21 11.95 -13.47
CA ASP A 65 -28.14 11.69 -14.45
C ASP A 65 -26.76 12.19 -14.01
N ILE A 66 -26.70 13.03 -12.97
CA ILE A 66 -25.43 13.52 -12.40
C ILE A 66 -25.28 13.09 -10.94
N LEU A 67 -26.23 13.46 -10.07
CA LEU A 67 -26.04 13.30 -8.62
C LEU A 67 -26.12 11.83 -8.20
N ILE A 68 -27.13 11.08 -8.65
CA ILE A 68 -27.24 9.63 -8.35
C ILE A 68 -26.01 8.86 -8.85
N PRO A 69 -25.56 9.01 -10.10
CA PRO A 69 -24.34 8.35 -10.56
C PRO A 69 -23.10 8.74 -9.73
N ALA A 70 -22.93 10.03 -9.40
CA ALA A 70 -21.80 10.49 -8.60
C ALA A 70 -21.80 9.87 -7.20
N MET A 71 -22.96 9.89 -6.52
CA MET A 71 -23.14 9.27 -5.20
C MET A 71 -22.85 7.78 -5.23
N ASN A 72 -23.34 7.06 -6.24
CA ASN A 72 -23.08 5.62 -6.39
C ASN A 72 -21.59 5.32 -6.55
N ASP A 73 -20.86 6.13 -7.34
CA ASP A 73 -19.43 5.93 -7.54
C ASP A 73 -18.61 6.38 -6.31
N PHE A 74 -19.01 7.44 -5.63
CA PHE A 74 -18.46 7.82 -4.32
C PHE A 74 -18.68 6.75 -3.26
N TYR A 75 -19.84 6.09 -3.24
CA TYR A 75 -20.11 4.97 -2.34
C TYR A 75 -19.15 3.81 -2.61
N LYS A 76 -18.94 3.46 -3.89
CA LYS A 76 -17.97 2.41 -4.27
C LYS A 76 -16.56 2.80 -3.81
N ILE A 77 -16.13 4.04 -4.06
CA ILE A 77 -14.82 4.54 -3.61
C ILE A 77 -14.69 4.41 -2.09
N THR A 78 -15.68 4.89 -1.34
CA THR A 78 -15.69 4.87 0.13
C THR A 78 -15.62 3.44 0.66
N ASN A 79 -16.45 2.54 0.14
CA ASN A 79 -16.49 1.14 0.56
C ASN A 79 -15.16 0.41 0.29
N GLN A 80 -14.51 0.67 -0.85
CA GLN A 80 -13.19 0.11 -1.16
C GLN A 80 -12.07 0.78 -0.33
N SER A 81 -12.28 2.02 0.11
CA SER A 81 -11.32 2.73 0.98
C SER A 81 -11.23 2.13 2.38
N MET A 82 -12.26 1.43 2.86
CA MET A 82 -12.16 0.64 4.09
C MET A 82 -11.15 -0.51 3.95
N ALA A 83 -11.09 -1.15 2.77
CA ALA A 83 -10.10 -2.18 2.49
C ALA A 83 -8.69 -1.58 2.37
N LEU A 84 -8.56 -0.38 1.78
CA LEU A 84 -7.30 0.38 1.77
C LEU A 84 -6.81 0.71 3.18
N GLU A 85 -7.71 1.17 4.06
CA GLU A 85 -7.36 1.49 5.44
C GLU A 85 -6.87 0.26 6.20
N SER A 86 -7.56 -0.88 6.03
CA SER A 86 -7.14 -2.17 6.58
C SER A 86 -5.76 -2.58 6.05
N GLY A 87 -5.55 -2.52 4.73
CA GLY A 87 -4.27 -2.83 4.10
C GLY A 87 -3.14 -1.92 4.59
N TYR A 88 -3.42 -0.62 4.76
CA TYR A 88 -2.46 0.35 5.29
C TYR A 88 -2.05 0.00 6.73
N ARG A 89 -2.99 -0.40 7.59
CA ARG A 89 -2.66 -0.86 8.95
C ARG A 89 -1.74 -2.08 8.92
N SER A 90 -1.96 -3.02 8.00
CA SER A 90 -1.12 -4.21 7.82
C SER A 90 0.30 -3.90 7.34
N VAL A 91 0.55 -2.73 6.74
CA VAL A 91 1.93 -2.26 6.49
C VAL A 91 2.70 -2.12 7.81
N GLY A 92 2.02 -1.66 8.88
CA GLY A 92 2.61 -1.58 10.22
C GLY A 92 3.10 -2.94 10.73
N ASP A 93 2.36 -4.02 10.44
CA ASP A 93 2.75 -5.38 10.80
C ASP A 93 3.99 -5.85 10.03
N VAL A 94 4.10 -5.50 8.74
CA VAL A 94 5.31 -5.77 7.94
C VAL A 94 6.52 -5.05 8.52
N CYS A 95 6.40 -3.74 8.79
CA CYS A 95 7.52 -2.97 9.35
C CYS A 95 7.91 -3.48 10.75
N LYS A 96 6.93 -3.88 11.57
CA LYS A 96 7.18 -4.52 12.88
C LYS A 96 7.95 -5.83 12.74
N ALA A 97 7.50 -6.73 11.86
CA ALA A 97 8.17 -8.01 11.61
C ALA A 97 9.61 -7.82 11.12
N ILE A 98 9.85 -6.83 10.26
CA ILE A 98 11.21 -6.46 9.82
C ILE A 98 12.08 -6.04 11.02
N ILE A 99 11.56 -5.15 11.88
CA ILE A 99 12.30 -4.64 13.05
C ILE A 99 12.62 -5.78 14.02
N GLU A 100 11.64 -6.63 14.33
CA GLU A 100 11.83 -7.78 15.23
C GLU A 100 12.87 -8.75 14.69
N LEU A 101 12.83 -9.08 13.40
CA LEU A 101 13.81 -9.96 12.78
C LEU A 101 15.21 -9.34 12.70
N SER A 102 15.28 -8.04 12.47
CA SER A 102 16.56 -7.31 12.48
C SER A 102 17.17 -7.26 13.88
N ALA A 103 16.36 -7.04 14.91
CA ALA A 103 16.79 -7.01 16.30
C ALA A 103 17.26 -8.39 16.81
N ALA A 104 16.61 -9.47 16.35
CA ALA A 104 17.02 -10.84 16.69
C ALA A 104 18.26 -11.33 15.92
N ALA A 105 18.64 -10.66 14.82
CA ALA A 105 19.67 -11.15 13.91
C ALA A 105 21.03 -11.38 14.58
N PRO A 106 21.56 -10.49 15.46
CA PRO A 106 22.84 -10.73 16.12
C PRO A 106 22.84 -12.03 16.93
N ALA A 107 21.83 -12.21 17.81
CA ALA A 107 21.74 -13.41 18.63
C ALA A 107 21.53 -14.70 17.82
N ASP A 108 20.72 -14.63 16.76
CA ASP A 108 20.51 -15.77 15.85
C ASP A 108 21.82 -16.15 15.13
N TYR A 109 22.59 -15.15 14.66
CA TYR A 109 23.85 -15.38 13.96
C TYR A 109 24.97 -15.83 14.89
N ASP A 110 25.09 -15.24 16.08
CA ASP A 110 26.06 -15.68 17.10
C ASP A 110 25.83 -17.16 17.43
N ALA A 111 24.59 -17.56 17.70
CA ALA A 111 24.27 -18.96 17.99
C ALA A 111 24.56 -19.93 16.83
N ILE A 112 24.40 -19.48 15.57
CA ILE A 112 24.75 -20.28 14.39
C ILE A 112 26.27 -20.36 14.22
N PHE A 113 26.99 -19.24 14.39
CA PHE A 113 28.43 -19.18 14.19
C PHE A 113 29.20 -19.88 15.31
N ASP A 114 28.78 -19.76 16.57
CA ASP A 114 29.35 -20.49 17.69
C ASP A 114 29.22 -22.01 17.47
N ALA A 115 28.04 -22.47 17.03
CA ALA A 115 27.82 -23.88 16.73
C ALA A 115 28.62 -24.37 15.51
N LEU A 116 28.82 -23.52 14.49
CA LEU A 116 29.70 -23.80 13.36
C LEU A 116 31.18 -23.87 13.78
N GLU A 117 31.63 -22.99 14.67
CA GLU A 117 33.00 -22.99 15.20
C GLU A 117 33.28 -24.31 15.95
N ARG A 118 32.37 -24.74 16.81
CA ARG A 118 32.45 -26.03 17.52
C ARG A 118 32.50 -27.24 16.57
N LEU A 119 31.76 -27.19 15.46
CA LEU A 119 31.87 -28.20 14.40
C LEU A 119 33.23 -28.19 13.69
N TYR A 120 33.86 -27.02 13.56
CA TYR A 120 35.20 -26.91 12.98
C TYR A 120 36.30 -27.43 13.92
N GLU A 121 36.10 -27.32 15.24
CA GLU A 121 37.02 -27.82 16.26
C GLU A 121 36.92 -29.34 16.50
N ASP A 122 36.04 -30.04 15.78
CA ASP A 122 35.88 -31.50 15.83
C ASP A 122 35.51 -32.00 17.24
N GLU A 123 34.58 -31.29 17.91
CA GLU A 123 34.06 -31.71 19.22
C GLU A 123 33.42 -33.12 19.16
N SER A 124 33.44 -33.83 20.30
CA SER A 124 33.13 -35.27 20.37
C SER A 124 31.72 -35.69 19.94
N ASP A 125 30.82 -34.75 19.63
CA ASP A 125 29.46 -35.00 19.16
C ASP A 125 29.09 -34.16 17.92
N ASN A 126 29.90 -34.27 16.87
CA ASN A 126 29.66 -33.62 15.58
C ASN A 126 28.31 -33.98 14.94
N GLY A 127 27.70 -35.11 15.28
CA GLY A 127 26.38 -35.50 14.78
C GLY A 127 25.30 -34.56 15.32
N SER A 128 25.18 -34.48 16.64
CA SER A 128 24.21 -33.59 17.29
C SER A 128 24.48 -32.12 16.98
N LEU A 129 25.74 -31.71 16.86
CA LEU A 129 26.10 -30.33 16.50
C LEU A 129 25.67 -29.96 15.07
N ARG A 130 25.73 -30.90 14.12
CA ARG A 130 25.23 -30.68 12.75
C ARG A 130 23.72 -30.47 12.74
N ASP A 131 23.00 -31.31 13.47
CA ASP A 131 21.55 -31.20 13.62
C ASP A 131 21.15 -29.88 14.29
N GLU A 132 21.91 -29.44 15.31
CA GLU A 132 21.71 -28.16 15.99
C GLU A 132 21.90 -26.98 15.03
N VAL A 133 22.99 -26.94 14.26
CA VAL A 133 23.22 -25.88 13.27
C VAL A 133 22.10 -25.85 12.24
N GLN A 134 21.71 -27.01 11.69
CA GLN A 134 20.61 -27.10 10.73
C GLN A 134 19.29 -26.59 11.30
N ALA A 135 18.97 -26.94 12.54
CA ALA A 135 17.75 -26.49 13.20
C ALA A 135 17.72 -24.97 13.35
N LYS A 136 18.81 -24.34 13.82
CA LYS A 136 18.89 -22.88 13.98
C LYS A 136 18.81 -22.14 12.64
N MET A 137 19.52 -22.65 11.62
CA MET A 137 19.45 -22.08 10.27
C MET A 137 18.04 -22.19 9.68
N LYS A 138 17.40 -23.34 9.84
CA LYS A 138 16.03 -23.58 9.39
C LYS A 138 15.05 -22.65 10.08
N GLU A 139 15.15 -22.48 11.40
CA GLU A 139 14.29 -21.56 12.16
C GLU A 139 14.40 -20.12 11.63
N ARG A 140 15.62 -19.63 11.38
CA ARG A 140 15.83 -18.29 10.82
C ARG A 140 15.22 -18.16 9.42
N ILE A 141 15.41 -19.17 8.56
CA ILE A 141 14.84 -19.19 7.21
C ILE A 141 13.30 -19.20 7.26
N ASP A 142 12.69 -20.01 8.13
CA ASP A 142 11.24 -20.11 8.26
C ASP A 142 10.62 -18.77 8.73
N LYS A 143 11.30 -18.05 9.62
CA LYS A 143 10.93 -16.68 10.03
C LYS A 143 11.01 -15.68 8.87
N LEU A 144 12.07 -15.72 8.06
CA LEU A 144 12.22 -14.87 6.87
C LEU A 144 11.17 -15.18 5.80
N ASN A 145 10.85 -16.46 5.58
CA ASN A 145 9.76 -16.88 4.69
C ASN A 145 8.40 -16.33 5.16
N SER A 146 8.15 -16.37 6.47
CA SER A 146 6.90 -15.85 7.05
C SER A 146 6.76 -14.34 6.83
N LEU A 147 7.86 -13.57 7.01
CA LEU A 147 7.88 -12.15 6.65
C LEU A 147 7.62 -11.94 5.15
N SER A 148 8.26 -12.72 4.28
CA SER A 148 8.09 -12.60 2.84
C SER A 148 6.64 -12.84 2.41
N ASN A 149 5.99 -13.85 2.98
CA ASN A 149 4.57 -14.15 2.71
C ASN A 149 3.69 -13.01 3.20
N LEU A 150 3.89 -12.55 4.44
CA LEU A 150 3.14 -11.41 5.00
C LEU A 150 3.27 -10.16 4.11
N ALA A 151 4.49 -9.80 3.70
CA ALA A 151 4.72 -8.66 2.83
C ALA A 151 4.03 -8.82 1.47
N THR A 152 4.04 -10.03 0.90
CA THR A 152 3.36 -10.35 -0.37
C THR A 152 1.85 -10.18 -0.22
N ASP A 153 1.25 -10.80 0.79
CA ASP A 153 -0.19 -10.74 1.05
C ASP A 153 -0.66 -9.29 1.26
N VAL A 154 0.08 -8.50 2.03
CA VAL A 154 -0.23 -7.07 2.25
C VAL A 154 -0.10 -6.27 0.96
N THR A 155 0.93 -6.53 0.15
CA THR A 155 1.15 -5.86 -1.14
C THR A 155 0.02 -6.16 -2.10
N ASP A 156 -0.41 -7.43 -2.20
CA ASP A 156 -1.47 -7.85 -3.12
C ASP A 156 -2.82 -7.27 -2.68
N ASN A 157 -3.15 -7.32 -1.39
CA ASN A 157 -4.36 -6.71 -0.85
C ASN A 157 -4.43 -5.20 -1.12
N LEU A 158 -3.32 -4.48 -0.92
CA LEU A 158 -3.26 -3.05 -1.22
C LEU A 158 -3.36 -2.77 -2.71
N ARG A 159 -2.71 -3.58 -3.55
CA ARG A 159 -2.79 -3.44 -5.02
C ARG A 159 -4.23 -3.58 -5.50
N ASP A 160 -4.94 -4.60 -5.03
CA ASP A 160 -6.33 -4.86 -5.41
C ASP A 160 -7.25 -3.73 -4.95
N ALA A 161 -7.10 -3.27 -3.70
CA ALA A 161 -7.89 -2.17 -3.17
C ALA A 161 -7.62 -0.83 -3.90
N ILE A 162 -6.36 -0.53 -4.23
CA ILE A 162 -5.98 0.64 -5.04
C ILE A 162 -6.60 0.54 -6.44
N GLY A 163 -6.55 -0.65 -7.06
CA GLY A 163 -7.15 -0.92 -8.36
C GLY A 163 -8.64 -0.62 -8.35
N ASN A 164 -9.38 -1.18 -7.39
CA ASN A 164 -10.82 -0.97 -7.26
C ASN A 164 -11.20 0.50 -7.04
N VAL A 165 -10.46 1.24 -6.20
CA VAL A 165 -10.68 2.68 -6.02
C VAL A 165 -10.38 3.44 -7.31
N THR A 166 -9.28 3.11 -7.99
CA THR A 166 -8.88 3.77 -9.23
C THR A 166 -9.94 3.59 -10.33
N GLU A 167 -10.50 2.39 -10.47
CA GLU A 167 -11.59 2.12 -11.42
C GLU A 167 -12.83 2.97 -11.12
N ALA A 168 -13.24 3.06 -9.85
CA ALA A 168 -14.37 3.89 -9.46
C ALA A 168 -14.07 5.39 -9.64
N GLN A 169 -12.83 5.83 -9.40
CA GLN A 169 -12.39 7.19 -9.69
C GLN A 169 -12.42 7.53 -11.18
N ILE A 170 -12.14 6.57 -12.07
CA ILE A 170 -12.29 6.78 -13.52
C ILE A 170 -13.75 7.08 -13.89
N LEU A 171 -14.70 6.35 -13.31
CA LEU A 171 -16.13 6.57 -13.56
C LEU A 171 -16.57 7.96 -13.08
N VAL A 172 -16.22 8.34 -11.85
CA VAL A 172 -16.62 9.66 -11.33
C VAL A 172 -15.94 10.82 -12.07
N LYS A 173 -14.74 10.63 -12.62
CA LYS A 173 -14.06 11.61 -13.48
C LYS A 173 -14.80 11.85 -14.81
N GLN A 174 -15.53 10.86 -15.33
CA GLN A 174 -16.39 11.05 -16.51
C GLN A 174 -17.55 12.00 -16.17
N ILE A 175 -18.15 11.87 -14.98
CA ILE A 175 -19.16 12.81 -14.48
C ILE A 175 -18.54 14.20 -14.30
N GLY A 176 -17.34 14.29 -13.72
CA GLY A 176 -16.60 15.55 -13.59
C GLY A 176 -16.35 16.27 -14.91
N THR A 177 -16.25 15.54 -16.02
CA THR A 177 -16.16 16.10 -17.38
C THR A 177 -17.51 16.62 -17.87
N ALA A 178 -18.60 15.93 -17.56
CA ALA A 178 -19.96 16.38 -17.89
C ALA A 178 -20.33 17.68 -17.15
N LEU A 179 -19.88 17.83 -15.89
CA LEU A 179 -20.08 19.03 -15.07
C LEU A 179 -19.46 20.30 -15.69
N ASP A 180 -18.39 20.17 -16.47
CA ASP A 180 -17.76 21.29 -17.18
C ASP A 180 -18.52 21.72 -18.45
N SER A 181 -19.55 20.98 -18.84
CA SER A 181 -20.24 21.24 -20.09
C SER A 181 -21.17 22.45 -19.98
N GLN A 182 -21.22 23.23 -21.06
CA GLN A 182 -22.21 24.32 -21.19
C GLN A 182 -23.65 23.79 -21.06
N SER A 183 -23.89 22.52 -21.41
CA SER A 183 -25.20 21.88 -21.25
C SER A 183 -25.68 21.84 -19.80
N ILE A 184 -24.79 21.65 -18.82
CA ILE A 184 -25.18 21.65 -17.40
C ILE A 184 -25.55 23.06 -16.95
N ILE A 185 -24.75 24.05 -17.34
CA ILE A 185 -25.03 25.45 -17.03
C ILE A 185 -26.35 25.92 -17.66
N ASP A 186 -26.62 25.53 -18.91
CA ASP A 186 -27.86 25.90 -19.59
C ASP A 186 -29.08 25.24 -18.95
N ARG A 187 -29.00 23.98 -18.54
CA ARG A 187 -30.05 23.29 -17.78
C ARG A 187 -30.36 23.99 -16.45
N LEU A 188 -29.32 24.35 -15.69
CA LEU A 188 -29.49 25.11 -14.46
C LEU A 188 -30.08 26.50 -14.72
N ARG A 189 -29.69 27.16 -15.82
CA ARG A 189 -30.27 28.46 -16.17
C ARG A 189 -31.75 28.34 -16.54
N GLU A 190 -32.12 27.28 -17.25
CA GLU A 190 -33.50 26.99 -17.66
C GLU A 190 -34.39 26.64 -16.46
N CYS A 191 -33.90 25.84 -15.50
CA CYS A 191 -34.71 25.47 -14.34
C CYS A 191 -35.01 26.66 -13.39
N HIS A 192 -34.17 27.70 -13.41
CA HIS A 192 -34.36 28.96 -12.69
C HIS A 192 -35.04 30.05 -13.52
N GLN A 193 -35.49 29.73 -14.74
CA GLN A 193 -36.06 30.72 -15.64
C GLN A 193 -37.41 31.22 -15.10
N GLY A 194 -37.51 32.53 -14.85
CA GLY A 194 -38.72 33.17 -14.31
C GLY A 194 -38.68 33.44 -12.81
N ASP A 195 -37.61 33.02 -12.12
CA ASP A 195 -37.34 33.49 -10.76
C ASP A 195 -36.77 34.92 -10.81
N ASN A 196 -37.16 35.74 -9.83
CA ASN A 196 -36.63 37.10 -9.69
C ASN A 196 -35.28 37.13 -8.94
N ASP A 197 -34.88 36.01 -8.34
CA ASP A 197 -33.64 35.87 -7.58
C ASP A 197 -32.58 35.14 -8.41
N SER A 198 -31.59 35.89 -8.90
CA SER A 198 -30.42 35.31 -9.58
C SER A 198 -29.48 34.54 -8.65
N GLU A 199 -29.70 34.63 -7.34
CA GLU A 199 -28.86 34.03 -6.30
C GLU A 199 -28.91 32.49 -6.33
N ASP A 200 -30.08 31.90 -6.57
CA ASP A 200 -30.24 30.43 -6.61
C ASP A 200 -29.49 29.78 -7.78
N PHE A 201 -29.50 30.44 -8.95
CA PHE A 201 -28.69 30.00 -10.11
C PHE A 201 -27.19 30.06 -9.81
N ASP A 202 -26.72 31.13 -9.15
CA ASP A 202 -25.32 31.27 -8.77
C ASP A 202 -24.91 30.25 -7.70
N ILE A 203 -25.81 29.93 -6.76
CA ILE A 203 -25.63 28.86 -5.76
C ILE A 203 -25.42 27.51 -6.47
N ASP A 204 -26.28 27.15 -7.42
CA ASP A 204 -26.17 25.87 -8.13
C ASP A 204 -24.93 25.80 -9.03
N CYS A 205 -24.54 26.90 -9.68
CA CYS A 205 -23.28 26.95 -10.42
C CYS A 205 -22.06 26.78 -9.49
N ASN A 206 -22.12 27.35 -8.27
CA ASN A 206 -21.10 27.13 -7.26
C ASN A 206 -21.06 25.68 -6.77
N ALA A 207 -22.24 25.06 -6.56
CA ALA A 207 -22.38 23.66 -6.19
C ALA A 207 -21.76 22.72 -7.25
N VAL A 208 -22.02 22.96 -8.55
CA VAL A 208 -21.35 22.24 -9.66
C VAL A 208 -19.83 22.33 -9.54
N ARG A 209 -19.29 23.53 -9.31
CA ARG A 209 -17.85 23.76 -9.16
C ARG A 209 -17.27 23.06 -7.92
N ILE A 210 -18.01 23.01 -6.81
CA ILE A 210 -17.61 22.29 -5.60
C ILE A 210 -17.55 20.79 -5.87
N LEU A 211 -18.62 20.21 -6.43
CA LEU A 211 -18.67 18.78 -6.77
C LEU A 211 -17.54 18.39 -7.71
N LYS A 212 -17.32 19.20 -8.75
CA LYS A 212 -16.17 19.02 -9.64
C LYS A 212 -14.85 19.07 -8.89
N GLY A 213 -14.66 20.06 -8.01
CA GLY A 213 -13.43 20.17 -7.21
C GLY A 213 -13.19 18.97 -6.29
N ILE A 214 -14.24 18.30 -5.83
CA ILE A 214 -14.14 17.05 -5.07
C ILE A 214 -13.67 15.91 -5.99
N ILE A 215 -14.28 15.80 -7.18
CA ILE A 215 -13.94 14.79 -8.20
C ILE A 215 -12.50 14.95 -8.69
N ASP A 216 -12.07 16.17 -9.02
CA ASP A 216 -10.74 16.45 -9.57
C ASP A 216 -9.62 16.13 -8.57
N LYS A 217 -9.90 16.19 -7.26
CA LYS A 217 -8.94 15.82 -6.20
C LYS A 217 -8.75 14.31 -6.05
N GLN A 218 -9.60 13.49 -6.68
CA GLN A 218 -9.50 12.03 -6.56
C GLN A 218 -8.36 11.49 -7.44
N ASN A 219 -7.28 11.01 -6.82
CA ASN A 219 -6.11 10.53 -7.56
C ASN A 219 -5.34 9.39 -6.86
N MET A 220 -6.05 8.30 -6.53
CA MET A 220 -5.48 7.19 -5.76
C MET A 220 -4.26 6.55 -6.43
N GLN A 221 -4.25 6.46 -7.76
CA GLN A 221 -3.12 5.89 -8.51
C GLN A 221 -1.81 6.66 -8.26
N ASP A 222 -1.83 7.98 -8.39
CA ASP A 222 -0.64 8.81 -8.20
C ASP A 222 -0.25 8.91 -6.72
N ASP A 223 -1.25 9.00 -5.83
CA ASP A 223 -1.02 9.15 -4.40
C ASP A 223 -0.49 7.88 -3.73
N SER A 224 -0.72 6.70 -4.34
CA SER A 224 -0.28 5.40 -3.83
C SER A 224 0.96 4.83 -4.52
N GLY A 225 1.34 5.32 -5.70
CA GLY A 225 2.40 4.74 -6.53
C GLY A 225 3.73 4.52 -5.80
N GLY A 226 4.21 5.54 -5.09
CA GLY A 226 5.46 5.44 -4.31
C GLY A 226 5.37 4.46 -3.13
N SER A 227 4.20 4.32 -2.52
CA SER A 227 3.99 3.33 -1.44
C SER A 227 3.98 1.90 -1.99
N MET A 228 3.46 1.71 -3.20
CA MET A 228 3.41 0.41 -3.85
C MET A 228 4.78 -0.05 -4.36
N GLU A 229 5.59 0.84 -4.94
CA GLU A 229 6.98 0.52 -5.28
C GLU A 229 7.75 0.10 -4.03
N ASN A 230 7.60 0.86 -2.95
CA ASN A 230 8.17 0.54 -1.67
C ASN A 230 7.77 -0.86 -1.17
N LEU A 231 6.48 -1.18 -1.09
CA LEU A 231 6.04 -2.51 -0.63
C LEU A 231 6.53 -3.66 -1.51
N GLN A 232 6.59 -3.46 -2.83
CA GLN A 232 7.13 -4.47 -3.74
C GLN A 232 8.61 -4.77 -3.47
N HIS A 233 9.39 -3.80 -2.99
CA HIS A 233 10.75 -4.05 -2.53
C HIS A 233 10.78 -4.81 -1.19
N ALA A 234 9.77 -4.63 -0.33
CA ALA A 234 9.67 -5.34 0.95
C ALA A 234 9.19 -6.79 0.80
N ALA A 235 8.49 -7.11 -0.28
CA ALA A 235 8.09 -8.45 -0.69
C ALA A 235 9.15 -9.03 -1.64
N PRO A 236 10.26 -9.63 -1.15
CA PRO A 236 11.32 -10.07 -2.02
C PRO A 236 10.82 -11.17 -2.97
N GLN A 237 11.09 -11.02 -4.27
CA GLN A 237 10.77 -12.04 -5.29
C GLN A 237 11.50 -13.38 -5.09
N SER A 238 12.37 -13.47 -4.09
CA SER A 238 12.90 -14.73 -3.54
C SER A 238 13.60 -14.44 -2.22
N THR A 239 13.64 -15.40 -1.31
CA THR A 239 14.58 -15.45 -0.17
C THR A 239 16.05 -15.19 -0.57
N SER A 240 16.38 -15.31 -1.85
CA SER A 240 17.67 -14.96 -2.47
C SER A 240 17.96 -13.44 -2.53
N GLY A 241 16.99 -12.57 -2.26
CA GLY A 241 17.20 -11.11 -2.11
C GLY A 241 17.68 -10.71 -0.72
N MET A 242 17.34 -11.50 0.31
CA MET A 242 17.81 -11.31 1.69
C MET A 242 19.08 -12.12 1.99
N ILE A 243 19.40 -13.12 1.15
CA ILE A 243 20.64 -13.87 1.18
C ILE A 243 21.37 -13.60 -0.13
N SER A 244 22.37 -12.72 -0.10
CA SER A 244 23.16 -12.31 -1.26
C SER A 244 23.49 -13.49 -2.20
N ARG A 245 23.32 -13.31 -3.52
CA ARG A 245 23.79 -14.26 -4.56
C ARG A 245 25.31 -14.54 -4.48
N HIS A 246 26.05 -13.81 -3.64
CA HIS A 246 27.45 -14.08 -3.30
C HIS A 246 27.66 -15.08 -2.16
N CYS A 247 26.59 -15.67 -1.60
CA CYS A 247 26.66 -16.74 -0.60
C CYS A 247 27.15 -18.09 -1.14
N LEU A 248 27.28 -18.26 -2.46
CA LEU A 248 27.72 -19.51 -3.11
C LEU A 248 28.99 -20.17 -2.52
N PRO A 249 30.04 -19.44 -2.09
CA PRO A 249 31.25 -20.05 -1.52
C PRO A 249 31.05 -20.57 -0.08
N LEU A 250 30.28 -19.85 0.75
CA LEU A 250 29.94 -20.29 2.11
C LEU A 250 28.94 -21.46 2.05
N TRP A 251 27.99 -21.40 1.12
CA TRP A 251 27.03 -22.47 0.82
C TRP A 251 27.69 -23.75 0.32
N ARG A 252 28.65 -23.66 -0.60
CA ARG A 252 29.42 -24.84 -1.04
C ARG A 252 30.25 -25.46 0.10
N LYS A 253 30.71 -24.65 1.05
CA LYS A 253 31.42 -25.14 2.25
C LYS A 253 30.47 -25.79 3.26
N ILE A 254 29.30 -25.23 3.48
CA ILE A 254 28.26 -25.83 4.35
C ILE A 254 27.75 -27.15 3.75
N GLN A 255 27.60 -27.24 2.43
CA GLN A 255 27.34 -28.51 1.73
C GLN A 255 28.49 -29.53 1.88
N SER A 256 29.75 -29.07 1.91
CA SER A 256 30.90 -29.95 2.16
C SER A 256 30.97 -30.50 3.60
N LEU A 257 30.24 -29.88 4.53
CA LEU A 257 30.01 -30.37 5.89
C LEU A 257 28.82 -31.34 5.98
N GLY A 258 28.30 -31.85 4.85
CA GLY A 258 27.21 -32.84 4.84
C GLY A 258 25.86 -32.31 5.31
N LEU A 259 25.70 -30.99 5.44
CA LEU A 259 24.45 -30.35 5.80
C LEU A 259 23.57 -30.22 4.55
N ASN A 260 22.55 -31.07 4.42
CA ASN A 260 21.51 -30.92 3.41
C ASN A 260 20.45 -29.94 3.93
N LEU A 261 20.24 -28.85 3.19
CA LEU A 261 19.17 -27.88 3.44
C LEU A 261 18.24 -27.84 2.22
N PHE A 262 17.82 -29.02 1.74
CA PHE A 262 16.68 -29.28 0.84
C PHE A 262 16.29 -30.74 0.96
#